data_AF-A0A1F9D9N9-F1
#
_entry.id   AF-A0A1F9D9N9-F1
#
_cell.length_a   1.000
_cell.length_b   1.000
_cell.length_c   1.000
_cell.angle_alpha   90.00
_cell.angle_beta   90.00
_cell.angle_gamma   90.00
#
_symmetry.space_group_name_H-M   'P 1'
#
loop_
_entity.id
_entity.type
_entity.pdbx_description
1 polymer ?
#
loop_
_entity_poly.entity_id
_entity_poly.type
_entity_poly.pdbx_seq_one_letter_code
_entity_poly.pdbx_strand_id
1 'polypeptide(L)'
;MDYRQMTAPCGIDCFNCALYAARENEKLRNIVAKSMNLKFEDAVCNGCKNQDGKCVAHSVTEPCSVYKCITKRGIDFCFECNDFPCDFLHPYADQASMRPHNTKVFNLCLMKKMGVDSWAETKAKKVRDTYFKEKFKL
;
A
#
# COMPACT_ATOMS: atom_id res chain seq x y z
N MET A 1 -9.20 9.99 10.45
CA MET A 1 -9.10 8.76 9.64
C MET A 1 -8.44 7.71 10.50
N ASP A 2 -8.92 6.47 10.50
CA ASP A 2 -8.23 5.38 11.19
C ASP A 2 -7.03 4.91 10.34
N TYR A 3 -5.81 5.27 10.74
CA TYR A 3 -4.60 4.91 10.01
C TYR A 3 -4.27 3.42 10.09
N ARG A 4 -4.65 2.73 11.18
CA ARG A 4 -4.44 1.28 11.29
C ARG A 4 -5.31 0.53 10.30
N GLN A 5 -6.56 0.98 10.11
CA GLN A 5 -7.47 0.41 9.12
C GLN A 5 -7.08 0.79 7.68
N MET A 6 -6.60 2.02 7.48
CA MET A 6 -6.22 2.54 6.16
C MET A 6 -4.77 2.22 5.74
N THR A 7 -4.10 1.32 6.45
CA THR A 7 -2.77 0.83 6.11
C THR A 7 -2.82 -0.67 5.82
N ALA A 8 -2.28 -1.09 4.67
CA ALA A 8 -2.21 -2.49 4.32
C ALA A 8 -1.28 -3.25 5.30
N PRO A 9 -1.51 -4.55 5.56
CA PRO A 9 -0.65 -5.34 6.44
C PRO A 9 0.83 -5.38 6.02
N CYS A 10 1.11 -5.16 4.73
CA CYS A 10 2.46 -5.08 4.17
C CYS A 10 3.10 -3.68 4.26
N GLY A 11 2.45 -2.68 4.87
CA GLY A 11 3.00 -1.33 5.03
C GLY A 11 2.73 -0.36 3.87
N ILE A 12 1.79 -0.67 2.98
CA ILE A 12 1.30 0.31 2.00
C ILE A 12 0.31 1.27 2.68
N ASP A 13 0.53 2.56 2.51
CA ASP A 13 -0.33 3.66 2.94
C ASP A 13 -1.51 3.88 1.99
N CYS A 14 -2.57 3.07 2.10
CA CYS A 14 -3.72 3.15 1.19
C CYS A 14 -4.37 4.55 1.18
N PHE A 15 -4.31 5.29 2.29
CA PHE A 15 -4.82 6.65 2.39
C PHE A 15 -4.10 7.68 1.50
N ASN A 16 -2.86 7.42 1.07
CA ASN A 16 -2.13 8.26 0.10
C ASN A 16 -2.22 7.73 -1.35
N CYS A 17 -2.98 6.65 -1.58
CA CYS A 17 -3.10 6.01 -2.88
C CYS A 17 -4.02 6.80 -3.82
N ALA A 18 -3.58 7.02 -5.07
CA ALA A 18 -4.38 7.69 -6.08
C ALA A 18 -5.70 6.95 -6.40
N LEU A 19 -5.69 5.61 -6.37
CA LEU A 19 -6.88 4.79 -6.60
C LEU A 19 -7.91 4.90 -5.47
N TYR A 20 -7.44 5.13 -4.23
CA TYR A 20 -8.32 5.40 -3.09
C TYR A 20 -8.93 6.81 -3.18
N ALA A 21 -8.11 7.81 -3.55
CA ALA A 21 -8.56 9.19 -3.73
C ALA A 21 -9.50 9.37 -4.94
N ALA A 22 -9.36 8.55 -5.98
CA ALA A 22 -10.20 8.56 -7.18
C ALA A 22 -11.70 8.28 -6.91
N ARG A 23 -12.04 7.71 -5.74
CA ARG A 23 -13.44 7.47 -5.35
C ARG A 23 -14.25 8.75 -5.24
N GLU A 24 -13.63 9.85 -4.84
CA GLU A 24 -14.30 11.13 -4.63
C GLU A 24 -13.91 12.18 -5.70
N ASN A 25 -13.14 11.78 -6.71
CA ASN A 25 -12.62 12.69 -7.72
C ASN A 25 -12.66 12.05 -9.12
N GLU A 26 -13.67 12.39 -9.91
CA GLU A 26 -13.88 11.83 -11.26
C GLU A 26 -12.75 12.16 -12.23
N LYS A 27 -12.14 13.35 -12.13
CA LYS A 27 -11.00 13.73 -12.98
C LYS A 27 -9.80 12.82 -12.68
N LEU A 28 -9.48 12.62 -11.40
CA LEU A 28 -8.44 11.70 -10.98
C LEU A 28 -8.79 10.25 -11.35
N ARG A 29 -10.05 9.85 -11.23
CA ARG A 29 -10.53 8.52 -11.60
C ARG A 29 -10.29 8.22 -13.07
N ASN A 30 -10.58 9.16 -13.96
CA ASN A 30 -10.27 9.03 -15.39
C ASN A 30 -8.77 8.83 -15.65
N ILE A 31 -7.91 9.59 -14.94
CA ILE A 31 -6.45 9.48 -15.06
C ILE A 31 -5.98 8.09 -14.59
N VAL A 32 -6.47 7.63 -13.43
CA VAL A 32 -6.09 6.34 -12.84
C VAL A 32 -6.61 5.17 -13.68
N ALA A 33 -7.85 5.25 -14.17
CA ALA A 33 -8.43 4.24 -15.06
C ALA A 33 -7.55 4.05 -16.31
N LYS A 34 -7.17 5.16 -16.95
CA LYS A 34 -6.29 5.13 -18.13
C LYS A 34 -4.89 4.60 -17.80
N SER A 35 -4.28 5.03 -16.69
CA SER A 35 -2.92 4.62 -16.34
C SER A 35 -2.81 3.15 -15.92
N MET A 36 -3.88 2.59 -15.35
CA MET A 36 -3.93 1.20 -14.90
C MET A 36 -4.66 0.25 -15.87
N ASN A 37 -5.10 0.75 -17.03
CA ASN A 37 -5.91 0.01 -18.01
C ASN A 37 -7.16 -0.63 -17.37
N LEU A 38 -7.88 0.15 -16.55
CA LEU A 38 -9.13 -0.24 -15.90
C LEU A 38 -10.30 0.50 -16.56
N LYS A 39 -11.51 -0.04 -16.42
CA LYS A 39 -12.73 0.73 -16.71
C LYS A 39 -12.90 1.84 -15.67
N PHE A 40 -13.61 2.90 -16.02
CA PHE A 40 -13.83 4.03 -15.12
C PHE A 40 -14.53 3.61 -13.82
N GLU A 41 -15.47 2.69 -13.92
CA GLU A 41 -16.25 2.14 -12.81
C GLU A 41 -15.39 1.29 -11.87
N ASP A 42 -14.40 0.59 -12.43
CA ASP A 42 -13.47 -0.27 -11.69
C ASP A 42 -12.31 0.54 -11.06
N ALA A 43 -12.11 1.79 -11.43
CA ALA A 43 -11.03 2.63 -10.90
C ALA A 43 -11.32 3.22 -9.49
N VAL A 44 -11.90 2.41 -8.61
CA VAL A 44 -12.38 2.77 -7.27
C VAL A 44 -11.87 1.72 -6.27
N CYS A 45 -11.14 2.13 -5.22
CA CYS A 45 -10.60 1.21 -4.21
C CYS A 45 -10.85 1.70 -2.78
N ASN A 46 -11.34 0.81 -1.91
CA ASN A 46 -11.66 1.16 -0.53
C ASN A 46 -10.51 0.94 0.47
N GLY A 47 -9.34 0.50 0.00
CA GLY A 47 -8.19 0.17 0.84
C GLY A 47 -8.08 -1.33 1.12
N CYS A 48 -6.85 -1.79 1.37
CA CYS A 48 -6.52 -3.22 1.42
C CYS A 48 -7.33 -4.01 2.46
N LYS A 49 -7.42 -3.52 3.70
CA LYS A 49 -8.18 -4.20 4.77
C LYS A 49 -9.68 -4.16 4.53
N ASN A 50 -10.19 -3.07 3.95
CA ASN A 50 -11.62 -2.90 3.63
C ASN A 50 -12.07 -3.71 2.40
N GLN A 51 -11.15 -4.39 1.71
CA GLN A 51 -11.43 -5.23 0.54
C GLN A 51 -10.85 -6.64 0.71
N ASP A 52 -10.60 -7.08 1.95
CA ASP A 52 -10.08 -8.42 2.25
C ASP A 52 -8.80 -8.76 1.48
N GLY A 53 -7.91 -7.79 1.28
CA GLY A 53 -6.65 -7.98 0.54
C GLY A 53 -6.80 -8.02 -0.98
N LYS A 54 -8.00 -7.84 -1.52
CA LYS A 54 -8.26 -7.73 -2.96
C LYS A 54 -7.96 -6.31 -3.41
N CYS A 55 -7.06 -6.15 -4.37
CA CYS A 55 -6.67 -4.85 -4.89
C CYS A 55 -7.07 -4.75 -6.35
N VAL A 56 -8.04 -3.89 -6.65
CA VAL A 56 -8.56 -3.69 -8.02
C VAL A 56 -7.44 -3.36 -9.02
N ALA A 57 -6.41 -2.67 -8.54
CA ALA A 57 -5.25 -2.27 -9.31
C ALA A 57 -4.44 -3.44 -9.91
N HIS A 58 -4.56 -4.65 -9.35
CA HIS A 58 -3.89 -5.85 -9.85
C HIS A 58 -4.83 -6.81 -10.59
N SER A 59 -6.10 -6.42 -10.80
CA SER A 59 -7.16 -7.30 -11.32
C SER A 59 -7.24 -8.64 -10.58
N VAL A 60 -6.85 -8.66 -9.30
CA VAL A 60 -6.85 -9.87 -8.49
C VAL A 60 -8.26 -10.10 -7.95
N THR A 61 -8.83 -11.26 -8.29
CA THR A 61 -10.09 -11.76 -7.71
C THR A 61 -9.87 -12.36 -6.32
N GLU A 62 -8.61 -12.63 -5.97
CA GLU A 62 -8.16 -13.32 -4.77
C GLU A 62 -7.25 -12.41 -3.91
N PRO A 63 -7.26 -12.58 -2.57
CA PRO A 63 -6.32 -11.88 -1.70
C PRO A 63 -4.86 -12.24 -2.03
N CYS A 64 -3.95 -11.28 -1.91
CA CYS A 64 -2.52 -11.53 -2.14
C CYS A 64 -1.92 -12.46 -1.07
N SER A 65 -0.76 -13.06 -1.38
CA SER A 65 -0.06 -14.01 -0.48
C SER A 65 0.24 -13.42 0.91
N VAL A 66 0.64 -12.14 0.97
CA VAL A 66 0.88 -11.45 2.25
C VAL A 66 -0.40 -11.38 3.09
N TYR A 67 -1.53 -10.98 2.48
CA TYR A 67 -2.80 -10.87 3.20
C TYR A 67 -3.27 -12.24 3.69
N LYS A 68 -3.18 -13.28 2.85
CA LYS A 68 -3.49 -14.66 3.27
C LYS A 68 -2.63 -15.10 4.48
N CYS A 69 -1.35 -14.75 4.48
CA CYS A 69 -0.43 -15.07 5.57
C CYS A 69 -0.80 -14.37 6.90
N ILE A 70 -1.01 -13.05 6.89
CA ILE A 70 -1.31 -12.30 8.12
C ILE A 70 -2.66 -12.68 8.73
N THR A 71 -3.68 -12.92 7.88
CA THR A 71 -4.99 -13.41 8.34
C THR A 71 -4.87 -14.77 9.02
N LYS A 72 -4.10 -15.71 8.45
CA LYS A 72 -3.86 -17.02 9.07
C LYS A 72 -3.15 -16.91 10.43
N ARG A 73 -2.26 -15.92 10.59
CA ARG A 73 -1.48 -15.70 11.81
C ARG A 73 -2.23 -14.86 12.87
N GLY A 74 -3.31 -14.19 12.51
CA GLY A 74 -4.08 -13.34 13.42
C GLY A 74 -3.32 -12.08 13.87
N ILE A 75 -2.47 -11.52 13.01
CA ILE A 75 -1.72 -10.27 13.27
C ILE A 75 -2.15 -9.16 12.30
N ASP A 76 -2.01 -7.90 12.72
CA ASP A 76 -2.47 -6.74 11.95
C ASP A 76 -1.46 -6.30 10.89
N PHE A 77 -0.17 -6.39 11.23
CA PHE A 77 0.93 -5.93 10.39
C PHE A 77 2.07 -6.93 10.34
N CYS A 78 2.76 -6.99 9.21
CA CYS A 78 3.88 -7.91 9.05
C CYS A 78 5.01 -7.67 10.06
N PHE A 79 5.20 -6.44 10.56
CA PHE A 79 6.28 -6.15 11.53
C PHE A 79 6.08 -6.80 12.90
N GLU A 80 4.87 -7.29 13.18
CA GLU A 80 4.48 -8.03 14.39
C GLU A 80 4.84 -9.53 14.28
N CYS A 81 5.17 -10.00 13.07
CA CYS A 81 5.61 -11.38 12.84
C CYS A 81 7.05 -11.58 13.33
N ASN A 82 7.31 -12.72 13.99
CA ASN A 82 8.67 -13.10 14.41
C ASN A 82 9.61 -13.34 13.22
N ASP A 83 9.06 -13.71 12.06
CA ASP A 83 9.82 -13.96 10.83
C ASP A 83 10.07 -12.66 10.03
N PHE A 84 9.69 -11.48 10.54
CA PHE A 84 9.84 -10.24 9.80
C PHE A 84 11.28 -9.70 9.81
N PRO A 85 11.84 -9.32 8.64
CA PRO A 85 11.28 -9.41 7.29
C PRO A 85 11.38 -10.82 6.67
N CYS A 86 10.44 -11.18 5.79
CA CYS A 86 10.40 -12.50 5.12
C CYS A 86 10.17 -12.40 3.60
N ASP A 87 10.29 -13.54 2.90
CA ASP A 87 10.22 -13.67 1.43
C ASP A 87 8.93 -13.12 0.80
N PHE A 88 7.82 -13.08 1.55
CA PHE A 88 6.57 -12.48 1.07
C PHE A 88 6.69 -10.96 0.82
N LEU A 89 7.72 -10.31 1.36
CA LEU A 89 7.97 -8.88 1.28
C LEU A 89 9.16 -8.52 0.38
N HIS A 90 9.63 -9.44 -0.45
CA HIS A 90 10.70 -9.15 -1.41
C HIS A 90 10.40 -7.88 -2.22
N PRO A 91 11.42 -7.03 -2.47
CA PRO A 91 11.29 -5.94 -3.41
C PRO A 91 11.23 -6.50 -4.83
N TYR A 92 10.39 -5.89 -5.67
CA TYR A 92 10.24 -6.29 -7.07
C TYR A 92 10.56 -5.08 -7.95
N ALA A 93 11.38 -5.29 -8.98
CA ALA A 93 11.60 -4.30 -10.03
C ALA A 93 10.36 -4.15 -10.94
N ASP A 94 9.59 -5.22 -11.09
CA ASP A 94 8.35 -5.21 -11.86
C ASP A 94 7.37 -4.14 -11.34
N GLN A 95 6.95 -3.26 -12.25
CA GLN A 95 6.08 -2.11 -11.98
C GLN A 95 6.56 -1.14 -10.87
N ALA A 96 7.84 -1.18 -10.48
CA ALA A 96 8.38 -0.36 -9.39
C ALA A 96 8.24 1.15 -9.62
N SER A 97 8.21 1.60 -10.88
CA SER A 97 7.99 3.01 -11.25
C SER A 97 6.56 3.49 -10.99
N MET A 98 5.60 2.58 -10.84
CA MET A 98 4.17 2.91 -10.67
C MET A 98 3.60 2.45 -9.33
N ARG A 99 4.13 1.37 -8.74
CA ARG A 99 3.59 0.72 -7.55
C ARG A 99 4.46 1.01 -6.33
N PRO A 100 3.88 1.32 -5.14
CA PRO A 100 4.66 1.57 -3.92
C PRO A 100 5.15 0.27 -3.26
N HIS A 101 5.40 -0.80 -4.02
CA HIS A 101 5.76 -2.10 -3.46
C HIS A 101 7.11 -2.08 -2.74
N ASN A 102 8.06 -1.30 -3.24
CA ASN A 102 9.40 -1.25 -2.66
C ASN A 102 9.50 -0.34 -1.42
N THR A 103 8.43 0.39 -1.05
CA THR A 103 8.39 1.16 0.19
C THR A 103 7.81 0.38 1.38
N LYS A 104 7.17 -0.78 1.11
CA LYS A 104 6.49 -1.66 2.08
C LYS A 104 7.33 -1.93 3.34
N VAL A 105 8.50 -2.55 3.17
CA VAL A 105 9.36 -2.95 4.29
C VAL A 105 9.89 -1.74 5.05
N PHE A 106 10.26 -0.68 4.34
CA PHE A 106 10.72 0.55 4.99
C PHE A 106 9.63 1.17 5.87
N ASN A 107 8.40 1.23 5.38
CA ASN A 107 7.24 1.68 6.16
C ASN A 107 6.97 0.79 7.36
N LEU A 108 7.03 -0.54 7.21
CA LEU A 108 6.90 -1.50 8.32
C LEU A 108 7.94 -1.26 9.41
N CYS A 109 9.20 -1.00 9.05
CA CYS A 109 10.26 -0.65 10.00
C CYS A 109 9.99 0.66 10.74
N LEU A 110 9.49 1.68 10.03
CA LEU A 110 9.11 2.96 10.66
C LEU A 110 7.94 2.78 11.62
N MET A 111 6.88 2.07 11.22
CA MET A 111 5.73 1.79 12.08
C MET A 111 6.15 1.00 13.33
N LYS A 112 7.03 0.01 13.21
CA LYS A 112 7.58 -0.72 14.37
C LYS A 112 8.37 0.20 15.31
N LYS A 113 9.09 1.17 14.76
CA LYS A 113 9.93 2.10 15.53
C LYS A 113 9.13 3.19 16.24
N MET A 114 8.09 3.73 15.61
CA MET A 114 7.44 4.97 16.07
C MET A 114 5.91 4.88 16.23
N GLY A 115 5.33 3.71 15.95
CA GLY A 115 3.88 3.52 15.91
C GLY A 115 3.28 3.90 14.55
N VAL A 116 2.10 3.34 14.27
CA VAL A 116 1.39 3.50 12.99
C VAL A 116 0.95 4.95 12.81
N ASP A 117 0.36 5.58 13.82
CA ASP A 117 -0.20 6.94 13.69
C ASP A 117 0.91 7.98 13.46
N SER A 118 1.98 7.94 14.25
CA SER A 118 3.13 8.84 14.06
C SER A 118 3.79 8.66 12.68
N TRP A 119 3.92 7.42 12.21
CA TRP A 119 4.40 7.16 10.85
C TRP A 119 3.45 7.73 9.79
N ALA A 120 2.15 7.53 9.93
CA ALA A 120 1.16 7.96 8.95
C ALA A 120 1.14 9.49 8.80
N GLU A 121 1.20 10.21 9.92
CA GLU A 121 1.16 11.67 9.95
C GLU A 121 2.47 12.32 9.49
N THR A 122 3.62 11.74 9.84
CA THR A 122 4.92 12.43 9.68
C THR A 122 5.82 11.84 8.60
N LYS A 123 5.62 10.58 8.20
CA LYS A 123 6.55 9.85 7.31
C LYS A 123 5.91 9.29 6.06
N ALA A 124 4.71 8.70 6.11
CA ALA A 124 4.15 7.92 5.00
C ALA A 124 4.20 8.65 3.65
N LYS A 125 3.65 9.88 3.61
CA LYS A 125 3.68 10.73 2.41
C LYS A 125 5.11 11.08 1.98
N LYS A 126 5.99 11.42 2.92
CA LYS A 126 7.38 11.77 2.63
C LYS A 126 8.13 10.60 2.03
N VAL A 127 7.96 9.38 2.55
CA VAL A 127 8.54 8.16 1.98
C VAL A 127 8.10 7.98 0.53
N ARG A 128 6.80 8.11 0.27
CA ARG A 128 6.24 7.99 -1.08
C ARG A 128 6.79 9.03 -2.04
N ASP A 129 6.81 10.30 -1.62
CA ASP A 129 7.32 11.40 -2.44
C ASP A 129 8.82 11.23 -2.72
N THR A 130 9.61 10.87 -1.69
CA THR A 130 11.05 10.60 -1.86
C THR A 130 11.28 9.44 -2.83
N TYR A 131 10.53 8.35 -2.72
CA TYR A 131 10.71 7.18 -3.59
C TYR A 131 10.42 7.48 -5.07
N PHE A 132 9.36 8.25 -5.37
CA PHE A 132 8.92 8.46 -6.76
C PHE A 132 9.41 9.77 -7.40
N LYS A 133 9.86 10.76 -6.64
CA LYS A 133 10.12 12.12 -7.17
C LYS A 133 11.54 12.62 -6.92
N GLU A 134 12.20 12.16 -5.88
CA GLU A 134 13.51 12.66 -5.50
C GLU A 134 14.63 11.86 -6.19
N LYS A 135 15.79 12.49 -6.31
CA LYS A 135 17.02 11.83 -6.74
C LYS A 135 17.81 11.37 -5.52
N PHE A 136 18.52 10.26 -5.66
CA PHE A 136 19.50 9.84 -4.67
C PHE A 136 20.53 10.95 -4.45
N LYS A 137 20.84 11.25 -3.18
CA LYS A 137 21.81 12.27 -2.78
C LYS A 137 23.01 11.55 -2.19
N LEU A 138 24.20 11.89 -2.68
CA LEU A 138 25.49 11.44 -2.15
C LEU A 138 25.89 12.29 -0.94
#